data_AF-A0A926JWP6-F1
#
_entry.id   AF-A0A926JWP6-F1
#
_cell.length_a   1.000
_cell.length_b   1.000
_cell.length_c   1.000
_cell.angle_alpha   90.00
_cell.angle_beta   90.00
_cell.angle_gamma   90.00
#
_symmetry.space_group_name_H-M   'P 1'
#
loop_
_entity.id
_entity.type
_entity.pdbx_description
1 polymer ?
#
loop_
_entity_poly.entity_id
_entity_poly.type
_entity_poly.pdbx_seq_one_letter_code
_entity_poly.pdbx_strand_id
1 'polypeptide(L)'
;MTKLAKYWHGGPPGLRPGDTIRPAASLPTLPLPYTMPNYPTDPTKVYVTTDRTLARAYAAKAIHPLGISGDLYNVRPRGDLEHDPDYRDDVTSCFTCSSAKIISVVERNITMTVALEVYAHRHTSWDDGTPMYTRDGFALPSVKMRQLGLADEDLRALGMVPPFEVIDQHARSWVLDRGIPLPVQ
;
A
#
# COMPACT_ATOMS: atom_id res chain seq x y z
N MET A 1 -18.66 19.69 -19.56
CA MET A 1 -18.08 19.25 -18.27
C MET A 1 -17.80 17.75 -18.37
N THR A 2 -16.54 17.34 -18.25
CA THR A 2 -16.16 15.91 -18.27
C THR A 2 -16.61 15.28 -16.96
N LYS A 3 -17.52 14.30 -17.00
CA LYS A 3 -17.96 13.56 -15.81
C LYS A 3 -16.77 12.79 -15.25
N LEU A 4 -16.45 12.97 -13.96
CA LEU A 4 -15.42 12.18 -13.30
C LEU A 4 -15.75 10.69 -13.42
N ALA A 5 -14.75 9.89 -13.75
CA ALA A 5 -14.84 8.44 -13.67
C ALA A 5 -14.89 7.99 -12.20
N LYS A 6 -15.37 6.78 -11.93
CA LYS A 6 -15.46 6.24 -10.56
C LYS A 6 -14.10 5.81 -9.98
N TYR A 7 -13.04 5.84 -10.79
CA TYR A 7 -11.73 5.26 -10.44
C TYR A 7 -10.66 6.33 -10.27
N TRP A 8 -9.75 6.04 -9.34
CA TRP A 8 -8.64 6.88 -8.94
C TRP A 8 -7.33 6.12 -9.06
N HIS A 9 -6.26 6.84 -9.36
CA HIS A 9 -4.90 6.33 -9.36
C HIS A 9 -4.01 7.33 -8.64
N GLY A 10 -3.23 6.86 -7.68
CA GLY A 10 -2.13 7.62 -7.08
C GLY A 10 -0.81 7.10 -7.59
N GLY A 11 0.04 7.98 -8.10
CA GLY A 11 1.27 7.54 -8.76
C GLY A 11 2.24 8.67 -9.07
N PRO A 12 3.23 8.41 -9.95
CA PRO A 12 4.27 9.37 -10.28
C PRO A 12 3.70 10.72 -10.73
N PRO A 13 4.33 11.85 -10.34
CA PRO A 13 3.80 13.18 -10.63
C PRO A 13 3.98 13.59 -12.10
N GLY A 14 3.29 14.65 -12.50
CA GLY A 14 3.57 15.38 -13.75
C GLY A 14 2.75 14.95 -14.96
N LEU A 15 1.93 13.90 -14.85
CA LEU A 15 1.01 13.52 -15.92
C LEU A 15 -0.15 14.53 -16.06
N ARG A 16 -0.80 14.52 -17.23
CA ARG A 16 -1.82 15.48 -17.64
C ARG A 16 -3.11 14.78 -18.11
N PRO A 17 -4.26 15.48 -18.10
CA PRO A 17 -5.48 14.95 -18.70
C PRO A 17 -5.26 14.54 -20.15
N GLY A 18 -5.70 13.35 -20.52
CA GLY A 18 -5.46 12.77 -21.85
C GLY A 18 -4.34 11.74 -21.89
N ASP A 19 -3.36 11.82 -20.99
CA ASP A 19 -2.25 10.86 -20.89
C ASP A 19 -2.76 9.47 -20.52
N THR A 20 -1.93 8.46 -20.81
CA THR A 20 -2.20 7.07 -20.46
C THR A 20 -1.15 6.59 -19.47
N ILE A 21 -1.61 6.20 -18.28
CA ILE A 21 -0.82 5.44 -17.31
C ILE A 21 -0.66 4.03 -17.87
N ARG A 22 0.58 3.58 -17.93
CA ARG A 22 0.96 2.25 -18.43
C ARG A 22 1.65 1.47 -17.30
N PRO A 23 1.67 0.12 -17.39
CA PRO A 23 2.39 -0.70 -16.43
C PRO A 23 3.88 -0.36 -16.38
N ALA A 24 4.51 -0.54 -15.22
CA ALA A 24 5.93 -0.29 -15.03
C ALA A 24 6.80 -1.10 -16.00
N ALA A 25 6.41 -2.35 -16.29
CA ALA A 25 7.08 -3.23 -17.26
C ALA A 25 7.07 -2.71 -18.70
N SER A 26 6.23 -1.72 -19.02
CA SER A 26 6.20 -1.10 -20.35
C SER A 26 7.18 0.06 -20.52
N LEU A 27 7.86 0.47 -19.45
CA LEU A 27 8.88 1.51 -19.49
C LEU A 27 10.18 0.97 -20.10
N PRO A 28 11.00 1.81 -20.76
CA PRO A 28 12.28 1.38 -21.32
C PRO A 28 13.22 0.73 -20.30
N THR A 29 13.13 1.18 -19.05
CA THR A 29 13.83 0.62 -17.91
C THR A 29 12.82 0.38 -16.80
N LEU A 30 12.77 -0.86 -16.29
CA LEU A 30 11.94 -1.19 -15.15
C LEU A 30 12.43 -0.40 -13.92
N PRO A 31 11.55 0.31 -13.19
CA PRO A 31 11.97 1.04 -11.99
C PRO A 31 12.55 0.09 -10.94
N LEU A 32 13.64 0.51 -10.28
CA LEU A 32 14.39 -0.32 -9.31
C LEU A 32 13.54 -1.07 -8.28
N PRO A 33 12.48 -0.50 -7.66
CA PRO A 33 11.66 -1.25 -6.71
C PRO A 33 11.12 -2.56 -7.29
N TYR A 34 10.70 -2.57 -8.56
CA TYR A 34 10.16 -3.77 -9.23
C TYR A 34 11.23 -4.81 -9.60
N THR A 35 12.53 -4.48 -9.47
CA THR A 35 13.61 -5.46 -9.62
C THR A 35 13.91 -6.24 -8.34
N MET A 36 13.29 -5.86 -7.21
CA MET A 36 13.47 -6.53 -5.93
C MET A 36 12.67 -7.85 -5.92
N PRO A 37 13.27 -9.00 -5.53
CA PRO A 37 12.63 -10.32 -5.61
C PRO A 37 11.29 -10.45 -4.89
N ASN A 38 11.05 -9.62 -3.88
CA ASN A 38 9.85 -9.66 -3.04
C ASN A 38 9.04 -8.36 -3.13
N TYR A 39 9.16 -7.60 -4.22
CA TYR A 39 8.33 -6.42 -4.39
C TYR A 39 6.87 -6.86 -4.62
N PRO A 40 5.91 -6.46 -3.77
CA PRO A 40 4.60 -7.11 -3.69
C PRO A 40 3.66 -6.77 -4.86
N THR A 41 4.09 -5.95 -5.83
CA THR A 41 3.23 -5.51 -6.93
C THR A 41 3.69 -6.05 -8.28
N ASP A 42 2.77 -6.63 -9.04
CA ASP A 42 2.97 -7.05 -10.44
C ASP A 42 3.28 -5.83 -11.35
N PRO A 43 4.48 -5.75 -11.96
CA PRO A 43 4.89 -4.64 -12.81
C PRO A 43 4.14 -4.59 -14.15
N THR A 44 3.40 -5.64 -14.52
CA THR A 44 2.62 -5.73 -15.76
C THR A 44 1.22 -5.15 -15.65
N LYS A 45 0.81 -4.72 -14.46
CA LYS A 45 -0.52 -4.19 -14.16
C LYS A 45 -0.50 -2.69 -13.84
N VAL A 46 -1.65 -2.04 -14.02
CA VAL A 46 -1.95 -0.70 -13.48
C VAL A 46 -3.01 -0.83 -12.41
N TYR A 47 -2.71 -0.33 -11.22
CA TYR A 47 -3.59 -0.37 -10.06
C TYR A 47 -4.49 0.86 -10.02
N VAL A 48 -5.78 0.64 -9.82
CA VAL A 48 -6.81 1.67 -9.70
C VAL A 48 -7.78 1.30 -8.59
N THR A 49 -8.38 2.31 -7.96
CA THR A 49 -9.32 2.07 -6.86
C THR A 49 -10.51 3.00 -6.95
N THR A 50 -11.67 2.59 -6.44
CA THR A 50 -12.80 3.51 -6.22
C THR A 50 -12.65 4.32 -4.93
N ASP A 51 -11.72 3.95 -4.07
CA ASP A 51 -11.37 4.68 -2.86
C ASP A 51 -10.35 5.78 -3.15
N ARG A 52 -10.86 7.02 -3.18
CA ARG A 52 -10.03 8.19 -3.43
C ARG A 52 -8.96 8.40 -2.37
N THR A 53 -9.25 8.09 -1.11
CA THR A 53 -8.34 8.33 0.01
C THR A 53 -7.18 7.34 -0.04
N LEU A 54 -7.47 6.08 -0.37
CA LEU A 54 -6.46 5.06 -0.60
C LEU A 54 -5.53 5.44 -1.76
N ALA A 55 -6.09 5.83 -2.91
CA ALA A 55 -5.29 6.32 -4.04
C ALA A 55 -4.41 7.52 -3.63
N ARG A 56 -4.95 8.45 -2.83
CA ARG A 56 -4.20 9.61 -2.32
C ARG A 56 -3.03 9.20 -1.42
N ALA A 57 -3.21 8.19 -0.58
CA ALA A 57 -2.13 7.66 0.26
C ALA A 57 -1.01 7.03 -0.58
N TYR A 58 -1.35 6.27 -1.63
CA TYR A 58 -0.35 5.70 -2.55
C TYR A 58 0.37 6.76 -3.39
N ALA A 59 -0.30 7.84 -3.79
CA ALA A 59 0.36 8.98 -4.42
C ALA A 59 1.43 9.58 -3.50
N ALA A 60 1.14 9.70 -2.20
CA ALA A 60 2.10 10.20 -1.22
C ALA A 60 3.30 9.26 -0.99
N LYS A 61 3.12 7.94 -1.20
CA LYS A 61 4.20 6.93 -1.16
C LYS A 61 4.98 6.83 -2.48
N ALA A 62 4.51 7.46 -3.56
CA ALA A 62 5.15 7.34 -4.87
C ALA A 62 6.59 7.87 -4.81
N ILE A 63 7.55 7.01 -5.12
CA ILE A 63 8.97 7.35 -5.10
C ILE A 63 9.32 7.93 -6.48
N HIS A 64 9.49 9.24 -6.55
CA HIS A 64 10.06 9.90 -7.73
C HIS A 64 11.56 10.14 -7.53
N PRO A 65 12.43 9.89 -8.53
CA PRO A 65 13.88 10.09 -8.40
C PRO A 65 14.31 11.49 -7.98
N LEU A 66 13.50 12.52 -8.29
CA LEU A 66 13.75 13.91 -7.91
C LEU A 66 13.21 14.29 -6.51
N GLY A 67 12.76 13.31 -5.71
CA GLY A 67 12.18 13.56 -4.38
C GLY A 67 10.82 14.27 -4.42
N ILE A 68 10.14 14.25 -5.56
CA ILE A 68 8.83 14.88 -5.75
C ILE A 68 7.75 13.85 -5.39
N SER A 69 6.84 14.20 -4.48
CA SER A 69 5.72 13.33 -4.14
C SER A 69 4.77 13.15 -5.33
N GLY A 70 4.02 12.05 -5.32
CA GLY A 70 3.08 11.72 -6.39
C GLY A 70 1.86 12.64 -6.46
N ASP A 71 1.09 12.44 -7.54
CA ASP A 71 -0.16 13.12 -7.81
C ASP A 71 -1.34 12.14 -7.71
N LEU A 72 -2.54 12.68 -7.47
CA LEU A 72 -3.78 11.94 -7.53
C LEU A 72 -4.50 12.23 -8.85
N TYR A 73 -4.88 11.17 -9.54
CA TYR A 73 -5.54 11.22 -10.84
C TYR A 73 -6.92 10.59 -10.77
N ASN A 74 -7.89 11.23 -11.45
CA ASN A 74 -9.12 10.55 -11.84
C ASN A 74 -8.89 9.87 -13.17
N VAL A 75 -9.21 8.58 -13.25
CA VAL A 75 -8.81 7.75 -14.40
C VAL A 75 -9.97 6.93 -14.93
N ARG A 76 -9.93 6.65 -16.23
CA ARG A 76 -10.76 5.64 -16.87
C ARG A 76 -9.89 4.43 -17.20
N PRO A 77 -10.07 3.30 -16.50
CA PRO A 77 -9.38 2.05 -16.80
C PRO A 77 -9.64 1.59 -18.23
N ARG A 78 -8.71 0.81 -18.78
CA ARG A 78 -8.81 0.16 -20.09
C ARG A 78 -8.41 -1.31 -19.96
N GLY A 79 -9.05 -2.14 -20.79
CA GLY A 79 -9.01 -3.59 -20.65
C GLY A 79 -9.93 -4.07 -19.53
N ASP A 80 -9.79 -5.34 -19.19
CA ASP A 80 -10.56 -5.95 -18.11
C ASP A 80 -10.11 -5.39 -16.76
N LEU A 81 -11.09 -5.24 -15.85
CA LEU A 81 -10.86 -4.92 -14.46
C LEU A 81 -10.84 -6.23 -13.67
N GLU A 82 -9.69 -6.54 -13.11
CA GLU A 82 -9.50 -7.70 -12.23
C GLU A 82 -9.36 -7.22 -10.78
N HIS A 83 -9.79 -8.01 -9.82
CA HIS A 83 -9.61 -7.67 -8.41
C HIS A 83 -8.13 -7.66 -8.04
N ASP A 84 -7.75 -6.71 -7.19
CA ASP A 84 -6.41 -6.67 -6.62
C ASP A 84 -6.25 -7.80 -5.57
N PRO A 85 -5.34 -8.78 -5.78
CA PRO A 85 -5.15 -9.91 -4.87
C PRO A 85 -4.64 -9.51 -3.48
N ASP A 86 -4.13 -8.29 -3.31
CA ASP A 86 -3.69 -7.76 -2.01
C ASP A 86 -4.88 -7.30 -1.16
N TYR A 87 -6.06 -7.08 -1.75
CA TYR A 87 -7.27 -6.60 -1.08
C TYR A 87 -8.34 -7.69 -1.03
N ARG A 88 -7.97 -8.88 -0.53
CA ARG A 88 -8.82 -10.08 -0.56
C ARG A 88 -10.18 -9.90 0.14
N ASP A 89 -10.19 -9.14 1.22
CA ASP A 89 -11.39 -8.88 2.01
C ASP A 89 -12.21 -7.68 1.48
N ASP A 90 -11.63 -6.89 0.56
CA ASP A 90 -12.31 -5.78 -0.13
C ASP A 90 -12.19 -5.92 -1.65
N VAL A 91 -12.96 -6.86 -2.17
CA VAL A 91 -13.10 -7.08 -3.61
C VAL A 91 -13.83 -5.93 -4.32
N THR A 92 -14.31 -4.90 -3.62
CA THR A 92 -15.16 -3.88 -4.25
C THR A 92 -14.44 -2.59 -4.57
N SER A 93 -13.27 -2.36 -3.97
CA SER A 93 -12.60 -1.06 -4.04
C SER A 93 -11.32 -1.07 -4.86
N CYS A 94 -10.55 -2.15 -4.88
CA CYS A 94 -9.22 -2.19 -5.51
C CYS A 94 -9.16 -3.15 -6.71
N PHE A 95 -8.59 -2.65 -7.80
CA PHE A 95 -8.58 -3.35 -9.08
C PHE A 95 -7.27 -3.15 -9.82
N THR A 96 -6.96 -4.11 -10.69
CA THR A 96 -5.92 -3.98 -11.70
C THR A 96 -6.53 -3.90 -13.10
N CYS A 97 -5.81 -3.24 -14.00
CA CYS A 97 -6.16 -3.13 -15.43
C CYS A 97 -4.90 -3.05 -16.29
N SER A 98 -5.05 -3.12 -17.61
CA SER A 98 -3.89 -3.09 -18.53
C SER A 98 -3.31 -1.69 -18.72
N SER A 99 -4.14 -0.65 -18.63
CA SER A 99 -3.74 0.76 -18.66
C SER A 99 -4.87 1.65 -18.18
N ALA A 100 -4.59 2.90 -17.85
CA ALA A 100 -5.62 3.85 -17.43
C ALA A 100 -5.45 5.21 -18.10
N LYS A 101 -6.51 5.76 -18.69
CA LYS A 101 -6.48 7.11 -19.27
C LYS A 101 -6.80 8.14 -18.19
N ILE A 102 -5.97 9.17 -18.05
CA ILE A 102 -6.20 10.27 -17.11
C ILE A 102 -7.32 11.15 -17.64
N ILE A 103 -8.37 11.29 -16.84
CA ILE A 103 -9.51 12.17 -17.10
C ILE A 103 -9.23 13.56 -16.51
N SER A 104 -8.68 13.61 -15.31
CA SER A 104 -8.24 14.85 -14.66
C SER A 104 -7.14 14.61 -13.65
N VAL A 105 -6.35 15.66 -13.40
CA VAL A 105 -5.45 15.73 -12.24
C VAL A 105 -6.22 16.36 -11.10
N VAL A 106 -6.32 15.66 -9.98
CA VAL A 106 -7.16 16.02 -8.84
C VAL A 106 -6.37 16.81 -7.81
N GLU A 107 -5.15 16.36 -7.55
CA GLU A 107 -4.26 16.94 -6.55
C GLU A 107 -2.81 16.63 -6.93
N ARG A 108 -1.90 17.55 -6.65
CA ARG A 108 -0.49 17.41 -7.01
C ARG A 108 0.42 17.43 -5.78
N ASN A 109 1.57 16.76 -5.90
CA ASN A 109 2.65 16.75 -4.90
C ASN A 109 2.14 16.39 -3.49
N ILE A 110 1.41 15.28 -3.39
CA ILE A 110 0.72 14.91 -2.15
C ILE A 110 1.74 14.52 -1.09
N THR A 111 1.79 15.26 0.01
CA THR A 111 2.65 14.92 1.15
C THR A 111 2.01 13.84 2.02
N MET A 112 2.82 12.87 2.46
CA MET A 112 2.38 11.86 3.41
C MET A 112 2.02 12.50 4.75
N THR A 113 0.89 12.08 5.32
CA THR A 113 0.47 12.46 6.67
C THR A 113 0.20 11.20 7.46
N VAL A 114 0.31 11.26 8.79
CA VAL A 114 -0.01 10.13 9.66
C VAL A 114 -1.41 9.58 9.36
N ALA A 115 -2.40 10.44 9.11
CA ALA A 115 -3.76 10.00 8.78
C ALA A 115 -3.83 9.20 7.46
N LEU A 116 -3.09 9.61 6.42
CA LEU A 116 -3.02 8.85 5.16
C LEU A 116 -2.29 7.52 5.34
N GLU A 117 -1.23 7.51 6.16
CA GLU A 117 -0.46 6.32 6.45
C GLU A 117 -1.31 5.30 7.19
N VAL A 118 -1.97 5.71 8.28
CA VAL A 118 -2.97 4.90 9.00
C VAL A 118 -4.02 4.36 8.05
N TYR A 119 -4.54 5.19 7.14
CA TYR A 119 -5.57 4.77 6.20
C TYR A 119 -5.08 3.66 5.26
N ALA A 120 -3.89 3.81 4.66
CA ALA A 120 -3.31 2.80 3.79
C ALA A 120 -3.04 1.47 4.54
N HIS A 121 -2.58 1.56 5.79
CA HIS A 121 -2.24 0.39 6.60
C HIS A 121 -3.45 -0.39 7.14
N ARG A 122 -4.69 0.12 6.99
CA ARG A 122 -5.91 -0.62 7.33
C ARG A 122 -6.10 -1.91 6.55
N HIS A 123 -5.48 -1.99 5.38
CA HIS A 123 -5.55 -3.16 4.50
C HIS A 123 -4.34 -4.09 4.67
N THR A 124 -3.40 -3.76 5.56
CA THR A 124 -2.25 -4.61 5.83
C THR A 124 -2.63 -5.73 6.80
N SER A 125 -2.43 -6.97 6.37
CA SER A 125 -2.65 -8.17 7.18
C SER A 125 -1.35 -8.95 7.38
N TRP A 126 -1.33 -9.79 8.42
CA TRP A 126 -0.36 -10.86 8.56
C TRP A 126 -0.63 -11.96 7.51
N ASP A 127 0.30 -12.92 7.39
CA ASP A 127 0.18 -14.07 6.48
C ASP A 127 -1.06 -14.95 6.76
N ASP A 128 -1.58 -14.90 7.99
CA ASP A 128 -2.80 -15.59 8.41
C ASP A 128 -4.09 -14.81 8.10
N GLY A 129 -3.99 -13.65 7.45
CA GLY A 129 -5.09 -12.77 7.10
C GLY A 129 -5.58 -11.88 8.25
N THR A 130 -5.05 -12.02 9.47
CA THR A 130 -5.44 -11.14 10.58
C THR A 130 -4.88 -9.72 10.40
N PRO A 131 -5.58 -8.67 10.83
CA PRO A 131 -5.11 -7.29 10.67
C PRO A 131 -3.79 -7.06 11.39
N MET A 132 -2.86 -6.36 10.73
CA MET A 132 -1.58 -5.96 11.31
C MET A 132 -1.69 -4.69 12.16
N TYR A 133 -2.71 -3.85 11.90
CA TYR A 133 -2.93 -2.60 12.62
C TYR A 133 -4.40 -2.46 13.04
N THR A 134 -4.62 -1.75 14.15
CA THR A 134 -5.94 -1.25 14.51
C THR A 134 -6.43 -0.20 13.51
N ARG A 135 -7.71 0.17 13.56
CA ARG A 135 -8.27 1.26 12.71
C ARG A 135 -7.62 2.62 12.95
N ASP A 136 -7.03 2.80 14.13
CA ASP A 136 -6.29 3.98 14.57
C ASP A 136 -4.78 3.84 14.32
N GLY A 137 -4.34 2.75 13.68
CA GLY A 137 -2.97 2.56 13.20
C GLY A 137 -1.98 2.01 14.20
N PHE A 138 -2.40 1.47 15.34
CA PHE A 138 -1.46 0.81 16.26
C PHE A 138 -1.24 -0.65 15.86
N ALA A 139 0.00 -1.14 15.96
CA ALA A 139 0.31 -2.51 15.60
C ALA A 139 -0.44 -3.53 16.46
N LEU A 140 -0.82 -4.65 15.85
CA LEU A 140 -1.46 -5.80 16.47
C LEU A 140 -0.57 -7.03 16.29
N PRO A 141 -0.36 -7.85 17.35
CA PRO A 141 0.44 -9.05 17.22
C PRO A 141 -0.27 -10.08 16.33
N SER A 142 0.51 -10.79 15.52
CA SER A 142 0.03 -11.94 14.72
C SER A 142 -0.44 -13.08 15.63
N VAL A 143 -1.13 -14.07 15.06
CA VAL A 143 -1.55 -15.26 15.82
C VAL A 143 -0.35 -15.97 16.46
N LYS A 144 0.77 -16.09 15.73
CA LYS A 144 2.01 -16.69 16.25
C LYS A 144 2.59 -15.89 17.42
N MET A 145 2.61 -14.57 17.34
CA MET A 145 3.08 -13.71 18.43
C MET A 145 2.20 -13.88 19.68
N ARG A 146 0.87 -13.91 19.50
CA ARG A 146 -0.07 -14.15 20.61
C ARG A 146 0.13 -15.50 21.28
N GLN A 147 0.43 -16.55 20.51
CA GLN A 147 0.77 -17.87 21.05
C GLN A 147 2.03 -17.87 21.91
N LEU A 148 2.97 -16.96 21.64
CA LEU A 148 4.18 -16.74 22.45
C LEU A 148 3.90 -15.81 23.66
N GLY A 149 2.69 -15.28 23.79
CA GLY A 149 2.26 -14.44 24.91
C GLY A 149 2.33 -12.92 24.65
N LEU A 150 2.63 -12.48 23.42
CA LEU A 150 2.57 -11.05 23.08
C LEU A 150 1.12 -10.54 23.14
N ALA A 151 0.90 -9.47 23.91
CA ALA A 151 -0.35 -8.73 23.96
C ALA A 151 -0.31 -7.48 23.06
N ASP A 152 -1.48 -6.88 22.82
CA ASP A 152 -1.58 -5.64 22.05
C ASP A 152 -0.77 -4.52 22.72
N GLU A 153 -0.81 -4.47 24.05
CA GLU A 153 -0.11 -3.49 24.89
C GLU A 153 1.40 -3.52 24.71
N ASP A 154 1.99 -4.69 24.47
CA ASP A 154 3.44 -4.84 24.25
C ASP A 154 3.90 -4.07 23.01
N LEU A 155 3.05 -3.99 21.97
CA LEU A 155 3.36 -3.28 20.73
C LEU A 155 2.97 -1.80 20.75
N ARG A 156 2.20 -1.33 21.74
CA ARG A 156 1.73 0.07 21.79
C ARG A 156 2.88 1.08 21.86
N ALA A 157 3.97 0.72 22.51
CA ALA A 157 5.15 1.58 22.66
C ALA A 157 5.84 1.88 21.32
N LEU A 158 5.57 1.09 20.26
CA LEU A 158 6.09 1.33 18.91
C LEU A 158 5.42 2.53 18.21
N GLY A 159 4.35 3.07 18.79
CA GLY A 159 3.60 4.17 18.21
C GLY A 159 2.65 3.75 17.09
N MET A 160 2.27 4.72 16.25
CA MET A 160 1.37 4.50 15.12
C MET A 160 2.16 4.07 13.88
N VAL A 161 1.58 3.13 13.14
CA VAL A 161 2.05 2.58 11.86
C VAL A 161 3.56 2.24 11.83
N PRO A 162 4.11 1.58 12.87
CA PRO A 162 5.50 1.14 12.83
C PRO A 162 5.72 0.17 11.66
N PRO A 163 6.83 0.27 10.90
CA PRO A 163 7.13 -0.67 9.82
C PRO A 163 7.18 -2.12 10.30
N PHE A 164 6.91 -3.07 9.39
CA PHE A 164 6.94 -4.50 9.68
C PHE A 164 8.25 -4.93 10.36
N GLU A 165 9.39 -4.44 9.88
CA GLU A 165 10.72 -4.78 10.40
C GLU A 165 10.90 -4.35 11.86
N VAL A 166 10.29 -3.23 12.25
CA VAL A 166 10.29 -2.74 13.64
C VAL A 166 9.42 -3.62 14.52
N ILE A 167 8.25 -4.03 14.03
CA ILE A 167 7.35 -4.95 14.75
C ILE A 167 8.03 -6.31 14.92
N ASP A 168 8.60 -6.88 13.85
CA ASP A 168 9.29 -8.18 13.87
C ASP A 168 10.49 -8.14 14.82
N GLN A 169 11.35 -7.13 14.71
CA GLN A 169 12.50 -6.98 15.60
C GLN A 169 12.06 -6.88 17.07
N HIS A 170 11.04 -6.07 17.37
CA HIS A 170 10.52 -5.93 18.72
C HIS A 170 9.99 -7.26 19.27
N ALA A 171 9.19 -7.97 18.49
CA ALA A 171 8.63 -9.27 18.89
C ALA A 171 9.75 -10.30 19.14
N ARG A 172 10.79 -10.34 18.30
CA ARG A 172 11.95 -11.23 18.49
C ARG A 172 12.69 -10.91 19.79
N SER A 173 12.96 -9.64 20.06
CA SER A 173 13.60 -9.21 21.31
C SER A 173 12.75 -9.60 22.52
N TRP A 174 11.44 -9.34 22.48
CA TRP A 174 10.52 -9.67 23.57
C TRP A 174 10.53 -11.16 23.94
N VAL A 175 10.61 -12.03 22.94
CA VAL A 175 10.66 -13.49 23.09
C VAL A 175 11.99 -13.93 23.69
N LEU A 176 13.12 -13.39 23.19
CA LEU A 176 14.46 -13.69 23.69
C LEU A 176 14.64 -13.26 25.14
N ASP A 177 14.16 -12.07 25.51
CA ASP A 177 14.26 -11.53 26.87
C ASP A 177 13.50 -12.38 27.91
N ARG A 178 12.53 -13.19 27.46
CA ARG A 178 11.74 -14.11 28.30
C ARG A 178 12.22 -15.57 28.24
N GLY A 179 13.34 -15.83 27.55
CA GLY A 179 13.90 -17.17 27.42
C GLY A 179 13.00 -18.15 26.66
N ILE A 180 12.08 -17.65 25.84
CA ILE A 180 11.19 -18.49 25.04
C ILE A 180 11.96 -18.94 23.78
N PRO A 181 12.03 -20.25 23.50
CA PRO A 181 12.71 -20.74 22.31
C PRO A 181 12.02 -20.23 21.04
N LEU A 182 12.79 -19.65 20.11
CA LEU A 182 12.26 -19.32 18.79
C LEU A 182 12.01 -20.62 18.00
N PRO A 183 10.88 -20.73 17.26
CA PRO A 183 10.69 -21.84 16.34
C PRO A 183 11.82 -21.85 15.31
N VAL A 184 12.40 -23.02 15.06
CA VAL A 184 13.36 -23.21 13.96
C VAL A 184 12.60 -22.97 12.65
N GLN A 185 13.17 -22.13 11.77
CA GLN A 185 12.61 -21.79 10.45
C GLN A 185 12.47 -23.02 9.55
#